data_AF-A0A4S3LZR6-F1
#
_entry.id   AF-A0A4S3LZR6-F1
#
_cell.length_a   1.000
_cell.length_b   1.000
_cell.length_c   1.000
_cell.angle_alpha   90.00
_cell.angle_beta   90.00
_cell.angle_gamma   90.00
#
_symmetry.space_group_name_H-M   'P 1'
#
loop_
_entity.id
_entity.type
_entity.pdbx_description
1 polymer ?
#
loop_
_entity_poly.entity_id
_entity_poly.type
_entity_poly.pdbx_seq_one_letter_code
_entity_poly.pdbx_strand_id
1 'polypeptide(L)' 'MIMLIQIPEEVPKPHNNDPLDPGSATEMIIYVAIPLLIIILYFLWKRGRRN' A
#
# COMPACT_ATOMS: atom_id res chain seq x y z
N MET A 1 -9.47 2.94 36.49
CA MET A 1 -10.02 3.51 35.25
C MET A 1 -9.12 3.07 34.10
N ILE A 2 -9.61 2.21 33.19
CA ILE A 2 -8.80 1.43 32.23
C ILE A 2 -8.90 2.01 30.80
N MET A 3 -8.77 3.33 30.66
CA MET A 3 -9.01 4.02 29.37
C MET A 3 -8.05 3.60 28.25
N LEU A 4 -6.86 3.10 28.57
CA LEU A 4 -5.86 2.69 27.56
C LEU A 4 -6.25 1.41 26.80
N ILE A 5 -7.07 0.54 27.39
CA ILE A 5 -7.43 -0.77 26.80
C ILE A 5 -8.49 -0.65 25.70
N GLN A 6 -9.13 0.52 25.57
CA GLN A 6 -10.17 0.78 24.57
C GLN A 6 -9.61 1.46 23.30
N ILE A 7 -8.33 1.83 23.28
CA ILE A 7 -7.73 2.42 22.08
C ILE A 7 -7.37 1.26 21.15
N PRO A 8 -8.03 1.11 19.98
CA PRO A 8 -7.69 0.07 19.03
C PRO A 8 -6.22 0.23 18.60
N GLU A 9 -5.44 -0.84 18.72
CA GLU A 9 -4.00 -0.82 18.43
C GLU A 9 -3.69 -1.02 16.95
N GLU A 10 -4.54 -1.74 16.23
CA GLU A 10 -4.31 -2.13 14.83
C GLU A 10 -4.77 -1.08 13.81
N VAL A 11 -5.52 -0.07 14.24
CA VAL A 11 -5.98 1.00 13.34
C VAL A 11 -5.04 2.20 13.42
N PRO A 12 -4.84 2.92 12.31
CA PRO A 12 -4.14 4.18 12.32
C PRO A 12 -4.78 5.14 13.32
N LYS A 13 -3.99 5.56 14.31
CA LYS A 13 -4.30 6.59 15.28
C LYS A 13 -4.03 7.95 14.63
N PRO A 14 -4.66 9.03 15.09
CA PRO A 14 -4.42 10.38 14.54
C PRO A 14 -2.97 10.86 14.58
N HIS A 15 -2.09 10.17 15.30
CA HIS A 15 -0.67 10.48 15.43
C HIS A 15 0.26 9.58 14.57
N ASN A 16 -0.27 8.59 13.83
CA ASN A 16 0.51 7.70 12.97
C ASN A 16 -0.04 7.67 11.54
N ASN A 17 -0.45 8.84 11.05
CA ASN A 17 -1.01 9.08 9.74
C ASN A 17 -0.09 9.95 8.87
N ASP A 18 1.22 9.76 9.01
CA ASP A 18 2.19 10.49 8.22
C ASP A 18 1.88 10.32 6.72
N PRO A 19 1.98 11.39 5.93
CA PRO A 19 1.72 11.31 4.51
C PRO A 19 2.74 10.41 3.84
N LEU A 20 2.35 9.78 2.73
CA LEU A 20 3.26 9.02 1.88
C LEU A 20 4.46 9.89 1.51
N ASP A 21 5.68 9.41 1.80
CA ASP A 21 6.91 10.11 1.43
C ASP A 21 7.36 9.68 0.01
N PRO A 22 7.23 10.55 -1.01
CA PRO A 22 7.70 10.22 -2.36
C PRO A 22 9.23 10.16 -2.48
N GLY A 23 9.98 10.66 -1.49
CA GLY A 23 11.43 10.53 -1.41
C GLY A 23 11.89 9.17 -0.89
N SER A 24 11.02 8.46 -0.17
CA SER A 24 11.28 7.11 0.34
C SER A 24 11.20 6.11 -0.80
N ALA A 25 12.35 5.54 -1.18
CA ALA A 25 12.41 4.53 -2.23
C ALA A 25 11.52 3.31 -1.90
N THR A 26 11.47 2.91 -0.63
CA THR A 26 10.65 1.79 -0.16
C THR A 26 9.17 2.07 -0.32
N GLU A 27 8.70 3.24 0.13
CA GLU A 27 7.29 3.62 0.04
C GLU A 27 6.84 3.81 -1.41
N MET A 28 7.66 4.46 -2.23
CA MET A 28 7.41 4.61 -3.65
C MET A 28 7.25 3.25 -4.36
N ILE A 29 8.13 2.29 -4.04
CA ILE A 29 8.05 0.95 -4.65
C ILE A 29 6.77 0.23 -4.21
N ILE A 30 6.49 0.19 -2.91
CA ILE A 30 5.36 -0.59 -2.36
C ILE A 30 4.02 0.00 -2.78
N TYR A 31 3.86 1.32 -2.63
CA TYR A 31 2.57 1.98 -2.81
C TYR A 31 2.30 2.42 -4.26
N VAL A 32 3.32 2.52 -5.11
CA VAL A 32 3.15 2.98 -6.51
C VAL A 32 3.66 1.96 -7.53
N ALA A 33 4.91 1.54 -7.44
CA ALA A 33 5.51 0.71 -8.49
C ALA A 33 4.92 -0.70 -8.56
N ILE A 34 4.73 -1.37 -7.42
CA ILE A 34 4.15 -2.72 -7.36
C ILE A 34 2.73 -2.77 -7.97
N PRO A 35 1.78 -1.90 -7.58
CA PRO A 35 0.45 -1.86 -8.20
C PRO A 35 0.50 -1.66 -9.72
N LEU A 36 1.35 -0.74 -10.21
CA LEU A 36 1.50 -0.50 -11.64
C LEU A 36 2.08 -1.71 -12.37
N LEU A 37 3.08 -2.38 -11.79
CA LEU A 37 3.63 -3.62 -12.35
C LEU A 37 2.59 -4.72 -12.44
N ILE A 38 1.75 -4.90 -11.42
CA ILE A 38 0.66 -5.89 -11.43
C ILE A 38 -0.29 -5.62 -12.60
N ILE A 39 -0.68 -4.36 -12.81
CA ILE A 39 -1.56 -3.96 -13.92
C ILE A 39 -0.89 -4.27 -15.27
N ILE A 40 0.37 -3.86 -15.45
CA ILE A 40 1.12 -4.11 -16.70
C ILE A 40 1.22 -5.61 -16.98
N LEU A 41 1.64 -6.40 -15.99
CA LEU A 41 1.78 -7.85 -16.11
C LEU A 41 0.44 -8.53 -16.42
N TYR A 42 -0.66 -8.08 -15.81
CA TYR A 42 -1.99 -8.58 -16.11
C TYR A 42 -2.34 -8.40 -17.61
N PHE A 43 -2.09 -7.21 -18.17
CA PHE A 43 -2.36 -6.95 -19.58
C PHE A 43 -1.44 -7.74 -20.52
N LEU A 44 -0.16 -7.88 -20.18
CA LEU A 44 0.79 -8.69 -20.95
C LEU A 44 0.36 -10.16 -20.97
N TRP A 45 0.00 -10.72 -19.82
CA TRP A 45 -0.50 -12.08 -19.70
C TRP A 45 -1.80 -12.30 -20.46
N LYS A 46 -2.74 -11.34 -20.37
CA LYS A 46 -4.01 -11.39 -21.10
C LYS A 46 -3.82 -11.37 -22.62
N ARG A 47 -2.81 -10.64 -23.11
CA ARG A 47 -2.48 -10.59 -24.54
C ARG A 47 -1.94 -11.92 -25.06
N GLY A 48 -1.13 -12.62 -24.26
CA GLY A 48 -0.56 -13.92 -24.63
C GLY A 48 -1.56 -15.08 -24.72
N ARG A 49 -2.76 -14.93 -24.14
CA ARG A 49 -3.82 -15.96 -24.16
C ARG A 49 -4.83 -15.84 -25.31
N ARG A 50 -4.64 -14.87 -26.20
CA ARG A 50 -5.50 -14.64 -27.38
C ARG A 50 -4.89 -15.15 -28.70
N ASN A 51 -3.76 -15.82 -28.64
CA ASN A 51 -3.22 -16.67 -29.70
C ASN A 51 -3.40 -18.13 -29.33
#